data_AF-A0A2K3L9Y6-F1
#
_entry.id   AF-A0A2K3L9Y6-F1
#
_cell.length_a   1.000
_cell.length_b   1.000
_cell.length_c   1.000
_cell.angle_alpha   90.00
_cell.angle_beta   90.00
_cell.angle_gamma   90.00
#
_symmetry.space_group_name_H-M   'P 1'
#
loop_
_entity.id
_entity.type
_entity.pdbx_description
1 polymer ?
#
loop_
_entity_poly.entity_id
_entity_poly.type
_entity_poly.pdbx_seq_one_letter_code
_entity_poly.pdbx_strand_id
1 'polypeptide(L)'
;MITMKNRKLKLYTNNPSEDWWKSSKKKWSSITFEHPARFETLAMDPKKKEEIIDDLIKFKTGKEYYANVGKAWKRGYLLFGPPGTGKSTMISAMANFMNYDVYDLELTTIKDNNELKRLLIATSNKSIIVIEDIDCSIDLTGKRKEKKDLVYNSKYFGPVESKVTLSGLLNCIDGIWSACGGERIIIFTTNFVEKLDHALIRRGRMDMHIEMSYCSYEAFKVLAKNYWNVESHDGLFPIIEKMIGEINITPADVAENLMPKSIGEDFETCLKNLIQSLENAKKKAEKKAKEKVEDEEAQLKVEEDKQEFTKENKNVLSLLD
;
A
#
# COMPACT_ATOMS: atom_id res chain seq x y z
N MET A 1 -29.65 -17.66 -22.98
CA MET A 1 -28.21 -17.46 -22.71
C MET A 1 -27.77 -16.18 -23.41
N ILE A 2 -27.68 -15.07 -22.68
CA ILE A 2 -27.09 -13.84 -23.22
C ILE A 2 -25.58 -14.01 -23.12
N THR A 3 -24.92 -14.09 -24.26
CA THR A 3 -23.46 -14.14 -24.40
C THR A 3 -22.88 -12.90 -23.71
N MET A 4 -22.33 -13.06 -22.50
CA MET A 4 -21.51 -12.02 -21.87
C MET A 4 -20.31 -11.82 -22.79
N LYS A 5 -20.33 -10.76 -23.61
CA LYS A 5 -19.13 -10.29 -24.28
C LYS A 5 -18.08 -10.10 -23.19
N ASN A 6 -16.98 -10.86 -23.26
CA ASN A 6 -15.81 -10.68 -22.41
C ASN A 6 -15.30 -9.24 -22.58
N ARG A 7 -15.82 -8.32 -21.77
CA ARG A 7 -15.33 -6.95 -21.68
C ARG A 7 -13.91 -7.06 -21.18
N LYS A 8 -12.95 -6.69 -22.03
CA LYS A 8 -11.57 -6.52 -21.59
C LYS A 8 -11.47 -5.28 -20.72
N LEU A 9 -10.96 -5.46 -19.50
CA LEU A 9 -10.67 -4.36 -18.59
C LEU A 9 -9.57 -3.47 -19.17
N LYS A 10 -9.55 -2.22 -18.75
CA LYS A 10 -8.53 -1.25 -19.15
C LYS A 10 -7.81 -0.69 -17.94
N LEU A 11 -6.52 -0.44 -18.11
CA LEU A 11 -5.69 0.33 -17.20
C LEU A 11 -5.49 1.70 -17.81
N TYR A 12 -5.84 2.74 -17.07
CA TYR A 12 -5.73 4.13 -17.46
C TYR A 12 -4.63 4.81 -16.65
N THR A 13 -3.81 5.63 -17.31
CA THR A 13 -2.81 6.50 -16.67
C THR A 13 -3.03 7.94 -17.12
N ASN A 14 -2.85 8.91 -16.22
CA ASN A 14 -3.06 10.32 -16.55
C ASN A 14 -1.89 10.87 -17.38
N ASN A 15 -2.23 11.59 -18.45
CA ASN A 15 -1.24 12.30 -19.25
C ASN A 15 -0.84 13.63 -18.57
N PRO A 16 0.40 14.13 -18.73
CA PRO A 16 0.78 15.45 -18.23
C PRO A 16 -0.10 16.57 -18.81
N SER A 17 -0.42 17.60 -18.02
CA SER A 17 -1.28 18.73 -18.45
C SER A 17 -0.82 19.45 -19.72
N GLU A 18 0.48 19.47 -20.00
CA GLU A 18 1.06 20.09 -21.19
C GLU A 18 0.63 19.42 -22.49
N ASP A 19 -0.02 18.26 -22.41
CA ASP A 19 -0.57 17.56 -23.56
C ASP A 19 -2.09 17.75 -23.71
N TRP A 20 -2.79 18.35 -22.75
CA TRP A 20 -4.27 18.41 -22.74
C TRP A 20 -4.86 19.46 -23.69
N TRP A 21 -4.09 20.50 -24.05
CA TRP A 21 -4.54 21.57 -24.95
C TRP A 21 -4.47 21.19 -26.43
N LYS A 22 -3.73 20.11 -26.76
CA LYS A 22 -3.76 19.52 -28.10
C LYS A 22 -5.06 18.73 -28.22
N SER A 23 -6.02 19.25 -28.99
CA SER A 23 -7.39 18.74 -29.23
C SER A 23 -7.50 17.21 -29.50
N SER A 24 -6.40 16.54 -29.83
CA SER A 24 -6.34 15.09 -30.09
C SER A 24 -5.90 14.20 -28.91
N LYS A 25 -5.32 14.74 -27.83
CA LYS A 25 -4.81 13.92 -26.71
C LYS A 25 -5.79 13.89 -25.54
N LYS A 26 -6.25 12.69 -25.17
CA LYS A 26 -7.18 12.43 -24.05
C LYS A 26 -6.46 12.69 -22.71
N LYS A 27 -7.20 13.09 -21.67
CA LYS A 27 -6.68 13.24 -20.29
C LYS A 27 -6.11 11.94 -19.71
N TRP A 28 -6.68 10.82 -20.15
CA TRP A 28 -6.28 9.48 -19.79
C TRP A 28 -5.77 8.74 -21.03
N SER A 29 -4.61 8.11 -20.92
CA SER A 29 -4.18 7.06 -21.84
C SER A 29 -4.69 5.71 -21.32
N SER A 30 -4.83 4.70 -22.18
CA SER A 30 -5.32 3.38 -21.74
C SER A 30 -4.67 2.23 -22.47
N ILE A 31 -4.34 1.18 -21.73
CA ILE A 31 -3.97 -0.14 -22.25
C ILE A 31 -4.95 -1.20 -21.78
N THR A 32 -4.91 -2.39 -22.39
CA THR A 32 -5.68 -3.54 -21.89
C THR A 32 -5.11 -3.98 -20.54
N PHE A 33 -5.99 -4.17 -19.56
CA PHE A 33 -5.63 -4.71 -18.25
C PHE A 33 -5.86 -6.23 -18.25
N GLU A 34 -4.77 -7.00 -18.33
CA GLU A 34 -4.76 -8.47 -18.34
C GLU A 34 -3.93 -9.00 -17.16
N HIS A 35 -4.27 -8.59 -15.94
CA HIS A 35 -3.60 -9.09 -14.73
C HIS A 35 -4.23 -10.41 -14.26
N PRO A 36 -3.45 -11.47 -13.96
CA PRO A 36 -4.01 -12.79 -13.63
C PRO A 36 -4.57 -12.92 -12.21
N ALA A 37 -4.22 -11.99 -11.30
CA ALA A 37 -4.59 -12.08 -9.89
C ALA A 37 -6.10 -12.14 -9.66
N ARG A 38 -6.50 -13.06 -8.78
CA ARG A 38 -7.85 -13.22 -8.23
C ARG A 38 -7.77 -13.37 -6.72
N PHE A 39 -8.90 -13.24 -6.03
CA PHE A 39 -8.94 -13.43 -4.58
C PHE A 39 -8.45 -14.83 -4.16
N GLU A 40 -8.70 -15.86 -4.96
CA GLU A 40 -8.24 -17.22 -4.71
C GLU A 40 -6.71 -17.31 -4.70
N THR A 41 -6.06 -16.60 -5.63
CA THR A 41 -4.58 -16.56 -5.75
C THR A 41 -3.91 -15.67 -4.70
N LEU A 42 -4.68 -14.83 -3.98
CA LEU A 42 -4.11 -13.87 -3.06
C LEU A 42 -3.71 -14.53 -1.73
N ALA A 43 -2.42 -14.45 -1.39
CA ALA A 43 -1.87 -15.01 -0.16
C ALA A 43 -2.18 -14.11 1.04
N MET A 44 -3.27 -14.40 1.74
CA MET A 44 -3.70 -13.70 2.95
C MET A 44 -4.62 -14.58 3.79
N ASP A 45 -4.94 -14.13 5.00
CA ASP A 45 -5.91 -14.79 5.87
C ASP A 45 -7.30 -14.96 5.18
N PRO A 46 -7.88 -16.18 5.17
CA PRO A 46 -9.15 -16.45 4.52
C PRO A 46 -10.33 -15.63 5.05
N LYS A 47 -10.39 -15.35 6.36
CA LYS A 47 -11.49 -14.59 6.96
C LYS A 47 -11.40 -13.11 6.54
N LYS A 48 -10.21 -12.51 6.63
CA LYS A 48 -9.98 -11.15 6.13
C LYS A 48 -10.31 -11.03 4.63
N LYS A 49 -10.01 -12.06 3.85
CA LYS A 49 -10.33 -12.12 2.42
C LYS A 49 -11.85 -12.11 2.17
N GLU A 50 -12.60 -12.93 2.92
CA GLU A 50 -14.05 -13.01 2.84
C GLU A 50 -14.71 -11.67 3.22
N GLU A 51 -14.25 -11.02 4.29
CA GLU A 51 -14.74 -9.69 4.70
C GLU A 51 -14.61 -8.62 3.60
N ILE A 52 -13.51 -8.65 2.84
CA ILE A 52 -13.28 -7.73 1.71
C ILE A 52 -14.23 -8.04 0.56
N ILE A 53 -14.40 -9.32 0.23
CA ILE A 53 -15.32 -9.77 -0.82
C ILE A 53 -16.75 -9.35 -0.49
N ASP A 54 -17.19 -9.56 0.75
CA ASP A 54 -18.52 -9.19 1.21
C ASP A 54 -18.76 -7.68 1.15
N ASP A 55 -17.78 -6.86 1.53
CA ASP A 55 -17.89 -5.40 1.40
C ASP A 55 -18.01 -4.97 -0.06
N LEU A 56 -17.26 -5.61 -0.97
CA LEU A 56 -17.34 -5.35 -2.41
C LEU A 56 -18.69 -5.76 -2.99
N ILE A 57 -19.24 -6.92 -2.60
CA ILE A 57 -20.58 -7.37 -3.01
C ILE A 57 -21.64 -6.40 -2.51
N LYS A 58 -21.55 -5.99 -1.24
CA LYS A 58 -22.45 -5.00 -0.63
C LYS A 58 -22.38 -3.67 -1.35
N PHE A 59 -21.19 -3.20 -1.73
CA PHE A 59 -21.03 -1.98 -2.51
C PHE A 59 -21.67 -2.11 -3.91
N LYS A 60 -21.39 -3.22 -4.61
CA LYS A 60 -21.88 -3.50 -5.97
C LYS A 60 -23.40 -3.58 -6.05
N THR A 61 -24.04 -4.11 -5.01
CA THR A 61 -25.50 -4.25 -4.91
C THR A 61 -26.17 -3.07 -4.21
N GLY A 62 -25.39 -2.13 -3.67
CA GLY A 62 -25.89 -1.06 -2.79
C GLY A 62 -26.52 0.15 -3.49
N LYS A 63 -26.82 0.10 -4.80
CA LYS A 63 -27.26 1.29 -5.55
C LYS A 63 -28.44 2.02 -4.90
N GLU A 64 -29.53 1.31 -4.61
CA GLU A 64 -30.71 1.93 -3.97
C GLU A 64 -30.38 2.42 -2.56
N TYR A 65 -29.55 1.68 -1.81
CA TYR A 65 -29.13 2.09 -0.47
C TYR A 65 -28.44 3.46 -0.50
N TYR A 66 -27.45 3.64 -1.37
CA TYR A 66 -26.73 4.92 -1.51
C TYR A 66 -27.67 6.06 -1.92
N ALA A 67 -28.59 5.81 -2.85
CA ALA A 67 -29.61 6.78 -3.27
C ALA A 67 -30.54 7.18 -2.11
N ASN A 68 -31.05 6.21 -1.36
CA ASN A 68 -32.00 6.43 -0.26
C ASN A 68 -31.38 7.24 0.90
N VAL A 69 -30.08 7.05 1.17
CA VAL A 69 -29.38 7.80 2.22
C VAL A 69 -28.75 9.10 1.71
N GLY A 70 -29.00 9.49 0.45
CA GLY A 70 -28.52 10.73 -0.16
C GLY A 70 -26.99 10.81 -0.30
N LYS A 71 -26.31 9.67 -0.48
CA LYS A 71 -24.85 9.60 -0.62
C LYS A 71 -24.43 9.26 -2.04
N ALA A 72 -23.32 9.84 -2.49
CA ALA A 72 -22.68 9.44 -3.76
C ALA A 72 -22.31 7.95 -3.70
N TRP A 73 -22.55 7.22 -4.78
CA TRP A 73 -22.31 5.77 -4.86
C TRP A 73 -20.82 5.46 -5.09
N LYS A 74 -20.05 5.73 -4.03
CA LYS A 74 -18.59 5.53 -3.97
C LYS A 74 -18.19 4.75 -2.72
N ARG A 75 -17.03 4.11 -2.78
CA ARG A 75 -16.42 3.40 -1.64
C ARG A 75 -14.92 3.65 -1.61
N GLY A 76 -14.40 4.08 -0.47
CA GLY A 76 -12.97 4.29 -0.25
C GLY A 76 -12.31 3.12 0.46
N TYR A 77 -11.15 2.68 -0.02
CA TYR A 77 -10.30 1.69 0.62
C TYR A 77 -8.91 2.26 0.90
N LEU A 78 -8.34 1.88 2.04
CA LEU A 78 -6.93 2.11 2.36
C LEU A 78 -6.23 0.77 2.50
N LEU A 79 -5.30 0.46 1.61
CA LEU A 79 -4.43 -0.70 1.67
C LEU A 79 -3.11 -0.27 2.30
N PHE A 80 -2.78 -0.82 3.47
CA PHE A 80 -1.55 -0.44 4.17
C PHE A 80 -0.75 -1.64 4.65
N GLY A 81 0.56 -1.50 4.74
CA GLY A 81 1.45 -2.53 5.23
C GLY A 81 2.81 -2.50 4.53
N PRO A 82 3.76 -3.36 4.94
CA PRO A 82 5.12 -3.37 4.41
C PRO A 82 5.18 -3.50 2.87
N PRO A 83 6.28 -3.07 2.22
CA PRO A 83 6.51 -3.39 0.82
C PRO A 83 6.57 -4.91 0.63
N GLY A 84 6.12 -5.42 -0.52
CA GLY A 84 6.12 -6.86 -0.82
C GLY A 84 4.95 -7.67 -0.21
N THR A 85 3.95 -7.03 0.40
CA THR A 85 2.76 -7.72 0.95
C THR A 85 1.58 -7.81 -0.01
N GLY A 86 1.74 -7.39 -1.27
CA GLY A 86 0.74 -7.60 -2.32
C GLY A 86 -0.36 -6.55 -2.41
N LYS A 87 -0.10 -5.30 -1.99
CA LYS A 87 -1.06 -4.17 -2.12
C LYS A 87 -1.56 -3.99 -3.57
N SER A 88 -0.66 -3.91 -4.55
CA SER A 88 -1.04 -3.78 -5.97
C SER A 88 -1.68 -5.07 -6.53
N THR A 89 -1.29 -6.24 -6.03
CA THR A 89 -1.93 -7.52 -6.37
C THR A 89 -3.38 -7.57 -5.87
N MET A 90 -3.65 -7.04 -4.67
CA MET A 90 -5.00 -6.91 -4.12
C MET A 90 -5.87 -6.01 -5.00
N ILE A 91 -5.36 -4.84 -5.41
CA ILE A 91 -6.08 -3.93 -6.34
C ILE A 91 -6.47 -4.67 -7.63
N SER A 92 -5.54 -5.46 -8.18
CA SER A 92 -5.79 -6.24 -9.39
C SER A 92 -6.87 -7.31 -9.19
N ALA A 93 -6.84 -8.01 -8.05
CA ALA A 93 -7.88 -8.97 -7.68
C ALA A 93 -9.26 -8.31 -7.53
N MET A 94 -9.31 -7.13 -6.88
CA MET A 94 -10.54 -6.34 -6.74
C MET A 94 -11.08 -5.90 -8.11
N ALA A 95 -10.22 -5.41 -9.02
CA ALA A 95 -10.61 -4.98 -10.36
C ALA A 95 -11.22 -6.14 -11.17
N ASN A 96 -10.57 -7.31 -11.13
CA ASN A 96 -11.04 -8.52 -11.80
C ASN A 96 -12.36 -9.02 -11.23
N PHE A 97 -12.51 -9.04 -9.90
CA PHE A 97 -13.74 -9.44 -9.22
C PHE A 97 -14.93 -8.50 -9.54
N MET A 98 -14.67 -7.20 -9.56
CA MET A 98 -15.68 -6.18 -9.83
C MET A 98 -16.00 -6.02 -11.32
N ASN A 99 -15.10 -6.46 -12.20
CA ASN A 99 -15.10 -6.18 -13.64
C ASN A 99 -15.09 -4.66 -13.90
N TYR A 100 -14.17 -3.97 -13.23
CA TYR A 100 -14.00 -2.52 -13.27
C TYR A 100 -12.68 -2.13 -13.95
N ASP A 101 -12.70 -1.01 -14.68
CA ASP A 101 -11.48 -0.44 -15.24
C ASP A 101 -10.62 0.20 -14.13
N VAL A 102 -9.30 0.10 -14.24
CA VAL A 102 -8.36 0.65 -13.26
C VAL A 102 -7.83 1.99 -13.76
N TYR A 103 -7.83 3.00 -12.91
CA TYR A 103 -7.27 4.32 -13.18
C TYR A 103 -6.15 4.58 -12.19
N ASP A 104 -4.92 4.39 -12.64
CA ASP A 104 -3.71 4.71 -11.89
C ASP A 104 -3.47 6.23 -11.97
N LEU A 105 -3.70 6.91 -10.84
CA LEU A 105 -3.63 8.35 -10.72
C LEU A 105 -2.28 8.75 -10.13
N GLU A 106 -1.34 9.07 -11.01
CA GLU A 106 -0.02 9.56 -10.63
C GLU A 106 -0.11 11.06 -10.28
N LEU A 107 0.03 11.38 -8.98
CA LEU A 107 -0.13 12.74 -8.48
C LEU A 107 1.02 13.69 -8.86
N THR A 108 2.22 13.15 -9.07
CA THR A 108 3.44 13.92 -9.39
C THR A 108 3.35 14.63 -10.74
N THR A 109 2.57 14.09 -11.68
CA THR A 109 2.38 14.68 -13.01
C THR A 109 1.28 15.74 -13.06
N ILE A 110 0.58 15.96 -11.94
CA ILE A 110 -0.53 16.91 -11.81
C ILE A 110 -0.02 18.23 -11.25
N LYS A 111 -0.29 19.34 -11.94
CA LYS A 111 0.20 20.68 -11.54
C LYS A 111 -0.56 21.25 -10.36
N ASP A 112 -1.89 21.12 -10.33
CA ASP A 112 -2.75 21.72 -9.31
C ASP A 112 -4.05 20.94 -9.03
N ASN A 113 -4.78 21.38 -8.00
CA ASN A 113 -6.06 20.76 -7.61
C ASN A 113 -7.17 20.89 -8.67
N ASN A 114 -7.10 21.84 -9.61
CA ASN A 114 -8.09 21.99 -10.67
C ASN A 114 -7.88 20.95 -11.78
N GLU A 115 -6.62 20.68 -12.10
CA GLU A 115 -6.20 19.59 -12.98
C GLU A 115 -6.69 18.24 -12.42
N LEU A 116 -6.45 17.99 -11.14
CA LEU A 116 -6.95 16.82 -10.43
C LEU A 116 -8.47 16.64 -10.54
N LYS A 117 -9.25 17.71 -10.30
CA LYS A 117 -10.72 17.67 -10.46
C LYS A 117 -11.13 17.27 -11.88
N ARG A 118 -10.46 17.82 -12.91
CA ARG A 118 -10.76 17.52 -14.32
C ARG A 118 -10.46 16.07 -14.68
N LEU A 119 -9.46 15.46 -14.03
CA LEU A 119 -9.08 14.06 -14.15
C LEU A 119 -10.15 13.14 -13.56
N LEU A 120 -10.56 13.41 -12.31
CA LEU A 120 -11.59 12.64 -11.59
C LEU A 120 -12.96 12.70 -12.27
N ILE A 121 -13.33 13.86 -12.84
CA ILE A 121 -14.57 14.00 -13.62
C ILE A 121 -14.51 13.19 -14.93
N ALA A 122 -13.32 13.06 -15.54
CA ALA A 122 -13.14 12.32 -16.79
C ALA A 122 -13.10 10.80 -16.61
N THR A 123 -13.10 10.30 -15.38
CA THR A 123 -13.15 8.87 -15.05
C THR A 123 -14.52 8.29 -15.36
N SER A 124 -14.57 7.13 -16.00
CA SER A 124 -15.83 6.44 -16.31
C SER A 124 -16.45 5.79 -15.06
N ASN A 125 -17.71 5.36 -15.16
CA ASN A 125 -18.36 4.54 -14.12
C ASN A 125 -17.81 3.11 -14.14
N LYS A 126 -18.02 2.35 -13.06
CA LYS A 126 -17.44 1.01 -12.88
C LYS A 126 -15.92 1.06 -13.01
N SER A 127 -15.32 1.91 -12.18
CA SER A 127 -13.89 2.18 -12.15
C SER A 127 -13.33 2.08 -10.74
N ILE A 128 -12.06 1.67 -10.67
CA ILE A 128 -11.23 1.72 -9.48
C ILE A 128 -10.18 2.82 -9.72
N ILE A 129 -10.21 3.89 -8.94
CA ILE A 129 -9.19 4.93 -8.95
C ILE A 129 -8.14 4.56 -7.91
N VAL A 130 -6.89 4.41 -8.34
CA VAL A 130 -5.77 4.01 -7.50
C VAL A 130 -4.88 5.22 -7.29
N ILE A 131 -4.53 5.48 -6.03
CA ILE A 131 -3.53 6.47 -5.65
C ILE A 131 -2.49 5.72 -4.82
N GLU A 132 -1.38 5.39 -5.46
CA GLU A 132 -0.31 4.62 -4.81
C GLU A 132 0.60 5.51 -3.95
N ASP A 133 1.15 4.91 -2.89
CA ASP A 133 2.18 5.47 -2.01
C ASP A 133 1.90 6.93 -1.60
N ILE A 134 0.75 7.16 -0.97
CA ILE A 134 0.36 8.51 -0.48
C ILE A 134 1.35 9.07 0.54
N ASP A 135 1.92 8.19 1.37
CA ASP A 135 3.37 8.08 1.60
C ASP A 135 4.36 9.16 1.19
N CYS A 136 4.76 8.98 -0.06
CA CYS A 136 5.95 9.49 -0.69
C CYS A 136 5.57 10.59 -1.69
N SER A 137 4.34 10.55 -2.20
CA SER A 137 3.87 11.41 -3.29
C SER A 137 3.46 12.81 -2.83
N ILE A 138 3.23 13.01 -1.53
CA ILE A 138 2.73 14.28 -1.00
C ILE A 138 3.55 14.63 0.24
N ASP A 139 3.89 15.91 0.41
CA ASP A 139 4.36 16.45 1.70
C ASP A 139 3.24 16.29 2.76
N LEU A 140 3.10 15.07 3.26
CA LEU A 140 2.00 14.61 4.14
C LEU A 140 1.99 15.29 5.50
N THR A 141 3.03 16.04 5.83
CA THR A 141 3.23 16.46 7.22
C THR A 141 2.48 17.73 7.58
N GLY A 142 1.95 18.52 6.64
CA GLY A 142 1.33 19.83 6.93
C GLY A 142 2.27 20.83 7.64
N LYS A 143 3.47 20.38 8.02
CA LYS A 143 4.58 21.17 8.48
C LYS A 143 5.23 21.66 7.20
N ARG A 144 5.04 22.94 6.90
CA ARG A 144 6.06 23.72 6.19
C ARG A 144 7.37 23.51 6.97
N LYS A 145 8.10 22.43 6.71
CA LYS A 145 9.49 22.36 7.09
C LYS A 145 10.16 23.40 6.22
N GLU A 146 10.64 24.45 6.88
CA GLU A 146 11.62 25.34 6.29
C GLU A 146 12.67 24.46 5.59
N LYS A 147 12.77 24.64 4.27
CA LYS A 147 13.79 24.00 3.45
C LYS A 147 15.15 24.27 4.09
N LYS A 148 15.77 23.26 4.67
CA LYS A 148 17.22 23.19 4.79
C LYS A 148 17.73 22.14 3.82
N ASP A 149 18.19 22.67 2.70
CA ASP A 149 19.35 22.22 1.94
C ASP A 149 19.53 20.72 1.72
N LEU A 150 19.01 20.23 0.60
CA LEU A 150 19.75 19.30 -0.27
C LEU A 150 19.45 19.66 -1.74
N VAL A 151 20.03 20.76 -2.19
CA VAL A 151 20.19 21.08 -3.61
C VAL A 151 21.30 20.16 -4.15
N TYR A 152 20.92 19.07 -4.82
CA TYR A 152 21.85 18.43 -5.76
C TYR A 152 21.62 19.06 -7.15
N ASN A 153 22.66 19.74 -7.62
CA ASN A 153 22.71 20.49 -8.87
C ASN A 153 22.25 19.65 -10.07
N SER A 154 21.13 20.05 -10.69
CA SER A 154 20.85 19.82 -12.10
C SER A 154 20.28 21.11 -12.70
N LYS A 155 21.12 21.81 -13.45
CA LYS A 155 20.90 23.20 -13.91
C LYS A 155 20.07 23.30 -15.20
N TYR A 156 19.26 22.31 -15.56
CA TYR A 156 18.54 22.32 -16.86
C TYR A 156 17.07 21.87 -16.88
N PHE A 157 16.48 21.43 -15.77
CA PHE A 157 15.02 21.30 -15.64
C PHE A 157 14.66 21.60 -14.17
N GLY A 158 13.99 22.72 -13.90
CA GLY A 158 13.51 23.01 -12.55
C GLY A 158 12.51 21.92 -12.14
N PRO A 159 12.56 21.39 -10.90
CA PRO A 159 11.55 20.45 -10.43
C PRO A 159 10.19 21.13 -10.50
N VAL A 160 9.27 20.58 -11.28
CA VAL A 160 7.87 20.99 -11.26
C VAL A 160 7.34 20.59 -9.89
N GLU A 161 7.38 21.50 -8.92
CA GLU A 161 6.76 21.30 -7.62
C GLU A 161 5.25 21.13 -7.84
N SER A 162 4.76 19.88 -7.75
CA SER A 162 3.32 19.61 -7.75
C SER A 162 2.69 20.37 -6.57
N LYS A 163 1.68 21.19 -6.85
CA LYS A 163 0.92 21.91 -5.81
C LYS A 163 -0.24 21.07 -5.26
N VAL A 164 -0.29 19.78 -5.60
CA VAL A 164 -1.30 18.86 -5.09
C VAL A 164 -0.96 18.53 -3.63
N THR A 165 -1.94 18.68 -2.76
CA THR A 165 -1.84 18.29 -1.34
C THR A 165 -2.80 17.15 -1.07
N LEU A 166 -2.53 16.32 -0.05
CA LEU A 166 -3.43 15.21 0.30
C LEU A 166 -4.79 15.76 0.76
N SER A 167 -4.80 16.87 1.48
CA SER A 167 -6.02 17.60 1.81
C SER A 167 -6.78 18.06 0.56
N GLY A 168 -6.06 18.62 -0.43
CA GLY A 168 -6.64 18.99 -1.74
C GLY A 168 -7.26 17.80 -2.47
N LEU A 169 -6.56 16.68 -2.51
CA LEU A 169 -7.04 15.42 -3.11
C LEU A 169 -8.30 14.89 -2.44
N LEU A 170 -8.29 14.83 -1.11
CA LEU A 170 -9.46 14.34 -0.36
C LEU A 170 -10.64 15.29 -0.47
N ASN A 171 -10.42 16.61 -0.53
CA ASN A 171 -11.49 17.57 -0.79
C ASN A 171 -12.08 17.43 -2.19
N CYS A 172 -11.27 17.05 -3.18
CA CYS A 172 -11.77 16.72 -4.53
C CYS A 172 -12.59 15.42 -4.52
N ILE A 173 -12.17 14.43 -3.73
CA ILE A 173 -12.83 13.13 -3.61
C ILE A 173 -14.12 13.21 -2.79
N ASP A 174 -14.20 14.06 -1.76
CA ASP A 174 -15.38 14.24 -0.91
C ASP A 174 -16.32 15.36 -1.34
N GLY A 175 -15.84 16.30 -2.13
CA GLY A 175 -16.61 17.47 -2.53
C GLY A 175 -17.79 17.12 -3.44
N ILE A 176 -18.61 18.14 -3.73
CA ILE A 176 -19.80 18.06 -4.60
C ILE A 176 -19.47 17.42 -5.97
N TRP A 177 -18.26 17.61 -6.48
CA TRP A 177 -17.77 17.01 -7.73
C TRP A 177 -17.75 15.48 -7.72
N SER A 178 -17.67 14.87 -6.55
CA SER A 178 -17.74 13.42 -6.35
C SER A 178 -19.13 12.85 -6.64
N ALA A 179 -20.18 13.67 -6.46
CA ALA A 179 -21.57 13.29 -6.78
C ALA A 179 -21.84 13.27 -8.30
N CYS A 180 -20.96 13.87 -9.11
CA CYS A 180 -21.09 13.89 -10.56
C CYS A 180 -20.68 12.56 -11.24
N GLY A 181 -20.50 11.49 -10.47
CA GLY A 181 -20.13 10.15 -10.93
C GLY A 181 -21.07 9.06 -10.44
N GLY A 182 -21.12 7.95 -11.17
CA GLY A 182 -21.80 6.74 -10.73
C GLY A 182 -20.95 5.87 -9.83
N GLU A 183 -21.20 4.56 -9.90
CA GLU A 183 -20.51 3.47 -9.20
C GLU A 183 -18.96 3.55 -9.34
N ARG A 184 -18.25 3.91 -8.27
CA ARG A 184 -16.77 4.06 -8.25
C ARG A 184 -16.13 3.58 -6.95
N ILE A 185 -14.97 2.95 -7.07
CA ILE A 185 -14.12 2.60 -5.93
C ILE A 185 -12.87 3.48 -5.98
N ILE A 186 -12.39 3.91 -4.82
CA ILE A 186 -11.14 4.65 -4.68
C ILE A 186 -10.25 3.88 -3.71
N ILE A 187 -9.03 3.57 -4.12
CA ILE A 187 -8.07 2.82 -3.32
C ILE A 187 -6.82 3.66 -3.13
N PHE A 188 -6.43 3.83 -1.87
CA PHE A 188 -5.17 4.43 -1.49
C PHE A 188 -4.22 3.34 -1.01
N THR A 189 -2.94 3.42 -1.36
CA THR A 189 -1.92 2.54 -0.80
C THR A 189 -0.92 3.32 0.05
N THR A 190 -0.44 2.72 1.14
CA THR A 190 0.64 3.30 1.94
C THR A 190 1.51 2.23 2.60
N ASN A 191 2.80 2.50 2.78
CA ASN A 191 3.67 1.66 3.59
C ASN A 191 3.70 2.07 5.07
N PHE A 192 3.29 3.31 5.39
CA PHE A 192 3.42 3.93 6.70
C PHE A 192 2.12 4.62 7.12
N VAL A 193 1.12 3.83 7.52
CA VAL A 193 -0.20 4.35 7.93
C VAL A 193 -0.11 5.31 9.11
N GLU A 194 0.87 5.12 9.99
CA GLU A 194 1.13 5.95 11.16
C GLU A 194 1.61 7.38 10.83
N LYS A 195 2.07 7.60 9.59
CA LYS A 195 2.49 8.92 9.11
C LYS A 195 1.33 9.73 8.52
N LEU A 196 0.16 9.10 8.33
CA LEU A 196 -1.01 9.77 7.79
C LEU A 196 -1.77 10.50 8.91
N ASP A 197 -2.19 11.73 8.62
CA ASP A 197 -3.06 12.50 9.51
C ASP A 197 -4.41 11.77 9.66
N HIS A 198 -4.82 11.57 10.92
CA HIS A 198 -6.05 10.87 11.26
C HIS A 198 -7.32 11.52 10.66
N ALA A 199 -7.28 12.83 10.37
CA ALA A 199 -8.36 13.55 9.69
C ALA A 199 -8.55 13.11 8.22
N LEU A 200 -7.52 12.50 7.61
CA LEU A 200 -7.49 12.06 6.22
C LEU A 200 -8.07 10.65 6.07
N ILE A 201 -7.87 9.79 7.07
CA ILE A 201 -8.33 8.38 7.11
C ILE A 201 -9.72 8.20 7.73
N ARG A 202 -10.49 9.28 7.95
CA ARG A 202 -11.83 9.17 8.54
C ARG A 202 -12.83 8.52 7.56
N ARG A 203 -13.83 7.84 8.12
CA ARG A 203 -14.96 7.26 7.37
C ARG A 203 -15.65 8.32 6.51
N GLY A 204 -16.06 7.92 5.30
CA GLY A 204 -16.53 8.81 4.22
C GLY A 204 -15.48 9.10 3.15
N ARG A 205 -14.19 9.03 3.50
CA ARG A 205 -13.03 9.13 2.58
C ARG A 205 -12.42 7.77 2.30
N MET A 206 -12.01 7.11 3.37
CA MET A 206 -11.45 5.78 3.41
C MET A 206 -12.34 4.99 4.36
N ASP A 207 -13.26 4.21 3.80
CA ASP A 207 -14.31 3.54 4.57
C ASP A 207 -13.85 2.21 5.14
N MET A 208 -13.03 1.48 4.38
CA MET A 208 -12.46 0.19 4.77
C MET A 208 -10.93 0.25 4.76
N HIS A 209 -10.33 -0.10 5.89
CA HIS A 209 -8.88 -0.16 6.05
C HIS A 209 -8.45 -1.63 6.03
N ILE A 210 -7.58 -1.98 5.10
CA ILE A 210 -7.11 -3.33 4.86
C ILE A 210 -5.61 -3.36 5.14
N GLU A 211 -5.25 -4.04 6.21
CA GLU A 211 -3.87 -4.32 6.56
C GLU A 211 -3.35 -5.50 5.73
N MET A 212 -2.40 -5.23 4.84
CA MET A 212 -1.62 -6.20 4.09
C MET A 212 -0.38 -6.57 4.92
N SER A 213 -0.57 -7.49 5.87
CA SER A 213 0.44 -7.91 6.85
C SER A 213 1.54 -8.80 6.26
N TYR A 214 2.52 -9.16 7.10
CA TYR A 214 3.48 -10.23 6.82
C TYR A 214 2.76 -11.56 6.53
N CYS A 215 3.48 -12.48 5.88
CA CYS A 215 2.97 -13.77 5.45
C CYS A 215 2.58 -14.60 6.67
N SER A 216 1.30 -14.94 6.80
CA SER A 216 0.85 -15.94 7.78
C SER A 216 1.05 -17.36 7.23
N TYR A 217 0.86 -18.36 8.09
CA TYR A 217 0.86 -19.75 7.65
C TYR A 217 -0.25 -20.04 6.63
N GLU A 218 -1.43 -19.45 6.81
CA GLU A 218 -2.53 -19.54 5.84
C GLU A 218 -2.15 -18.92 4.48
N ALA A 219 -1.49 -17.76 4.50
CA ALA A 219 -0.97 -17.13 3.28
C ALA A 219 0.10 -18.00 2.61
N PHE A 220 0.99 -18.62 3.39
CA PHE A 220 2.00 -19.57 2.89
C PHE A 220 1.34 -20.77 2.19
N LYS A 221 0.30 -21.38 2.77
CA LYS A 221 -0.41 -22.50 2.13
C LYS A 221 -1.00 -22.11 0.77
N VAL A 222 -1.53 -20.89 0.65
CA VAL A 222 -2.01 -20.35 -0.63
C VAL A 222 -0.85 -20.24 -1.62
N LEU A 223 0.32 -19.74 -1.20
CA LEU A 223 1.51 -19.68 -2.07
C LEU A 223 1.99 -21.07 -2.48
N ALA A 224 2.11 -22.02 -1.55
CA ALA A 224 2.50 -23.40 -1.85
C ALA A 224 1.57 -24.05 -2.89
N LYS A 225 0.25 -23.84 -2.75
CA LYS A 225 -0.75 -24.28 -3.72
C LYS A 225 -0.59 -23.58 -5.06
N ASN A 226 -0.36 -22.27 -5.09
CA ASN A 226 -0.24 -21.52 -6.34
C ASN A 226 1.02 -21.87 -7.15
N TYR A 227 2.16 -22.05 -6.47
CA TYR A 227 3.45 -22.30 -7.13
C TYR A 227 3.66 -23.78 -7.47
N TRP A 228 3.18 -24.69 -6.62
CA TRP A 228 3.48 -26.12 -6.72
C TRP A 228 2.27 -27.05 -6.69
N ASN A 229 1.05 -26.50 -6.53
CA ASN A 229 -0.18 -27.29 -6.38
C ASN A 229 -0.11 -28.29 -5.22
N VAL A 230 0.55 -27.91 -4.13
CA VAL A 230 0.68 -28.71 -2.90
C VAL A 230 -0.10 -28.05 -1.76
N GLU A 231 -0.94 -28.83 -1.08
CA GLU A 231 -1.79 -28.36 0.03
C GLU A 231 -1.23 -28.75 1.42
N SER A 232 -0.38 -29.77 1.49
CA SER A 232 0.20 -30.26 2.75
C SER A 232 1.56 -30.93 2.51
N HIS A 233 2.41 -30.90 3.53
CA HIS A 233 3.68 -31.64 3.57
C HIS A 233 4.01 -32.04 5.00
N ASP A 234 3.97 -33.34 5.31
CA ASP A 234 4.03 -33.85 6.69
C ASP A 234 5.30 -33.46 7.45
N GLY A 235 6.45 -33.39 6.76
CA GLY A 235 7.72 -33.01 7.39
C GLY A 235 7.96 -31.49 7.52
N LEU A 236 7.84 -30.74 6.42
CA LEU A 236 8.37 -29.37 6.34
C LEU A 236 7.33 -28.28 6.67
N PHE A 237 6.04 -28.50 6.44
CA PHE A 237 5.02 -27.48 6.73
C PHE A 237 4.92 -27.13 8.22
N PRO A 238 4.96 -28.09 9.17
CA PRO A 238 4.94 -27.76 10.60
C PRO A 238 6.16 -26.93 11.03
N ILE A 239 7.32 -27.17 10.43
CA ILE A 239 8.54 -26.38 10.68
C ILE A 239 8.33 -24.95 10.19
N ILE A 240 7.82 -24.79 8.97
CA ILE A 240 7.55 -23.47 8.37
C ILE A 240 6.48 -22.71 9.16
N GLU A 241 5.41 -23.38 9.60
CA GLU A 241 4.35 -22.79 10.43
C GLU A 241 4.94 -22.17 11.70
N LYS A 242 5.77 -22.94 12.42
CA LYS A 242 6.43 -22.46 13.64
C LYS A 242 7.33 -21.27 13.34
N MET A 243 8.15 -21.34 12.29
CA MET A 243 9.11 -20.28 11.96
C MET A 243 8.41 -18.99 11.50
N ILE A 244 7.38 -19.09 10.65
CA ILE A 244 6.59 -17.94 10.20
C ILE A 244 5.89 -17.26 11.40
N GLY A 245 5.50 -18.03 12.43
CA GLY A 245 4.96 -17.46 13.67
C GLY A 245 5.97 -16.68 14.51
N GLU A 246 7.27 -16.94 14.34
CA GLU A 246 8.35 -16.31 15.13
C GLU A 246 8.99 -15.10 14.42
N ILE A 247 8.91 -15.03 13.09
CA ILE A 247 9.56 -13.98 12.31
C ILE A 247 8.66 -13.35 11.25
N ASN A 248 8.83 -12.04 11.08
CA ASN A 248 8.18 -11.29 10.02
C ASN A 248 8.87 -11.57 8.67
N ILE A 249 8.16 -12.24 7.76
CA ILE A 249 8.57 -12.45 6.37
C ILE A 249 7.46 -12.01 5.42
N THR A 250 7.79 -11.38 4.30
CA THR A 250 6.76 -10.91 3.35
C THR A 250 6.30 -12.05 2.44
N PRO A 251 5.05 -12.02 1.94
CA PRO A 251 4.59 -12.94 0.90
C PRO A 251 5.50 -12.96 -0.33
N ALA A 252 6.08 -11.82 -0.72
CA ALA A 252 7.05 -11.74 -1.81
C ALA A 252 8.33 -12.53 -1.51
N ASP A 253 8.89 -12.39 -0.31
CA ASP A 253 10.09 -13.15 0.09
C ASP A 253 9.81 -14.66 0.18
N VAL A 254 8.63 -15.05 0.66
CA VAL A 254 8.22 -16.47 0.65
C VAL A 254 8.10 -16.99 -0.78
N ALA A 255 7.41 -16.23 -1.65
CA ALA A 255 7.26 -16.58 -3.05
C ALA A 255 8.61 -16.73 -3.77
N GLU A 256 9.56 -15.84 -3.53
CA GLU A 256 10.93 -15.92 -4.07
C GLU A 256 11.63 -17.23 -3.71
N ASN A 257 11.44 -17.72 -2.48
CA ASN A 257 12.03 -19.00 -2.05
C ASN A 257 11.27 -20.22 -2.58
N LEU A 258 9.99 -20.06 -2.91
CA LEU A 258 9.19 -21.10 -3.54
C LEU A 258 9.42 -21.19 -5.05
N MET A 259 10.00 -20.18 -5.69
CA MET A 259 10.34 -20.27 -7.12
C MET A 259 11.55 -21.19 -7.35
N PRO A 260 11.51 -22.11 -8.33
CA PRO A 260 12.67 -22.89 -8.73
C PRO A 260 13.79 -21.95 -9.24
N LYS A 261 14.99 -22.11 -8.70
CA LYS A 261 16.19 -21.35 -9.08
C LYS A 261 16.96 -22.01 -10.21
N SER A 262 16.72 -23.29 -10.46
CA SER A 262 17.32 -24.06 -11.54
C SER A 262 16.33 -25.04 -12.16
N ILE A 263 16.59 -25.45 -13.40
CA ILE A 263 15.77 -26.43 -14.10
C ILE A 263 15.90 -27.77 -13.38
N GLY A 264 14.77 -28.32 -12.92
CA GLY A 264 14.71 -29.61 -12.23
C GLY A 264 14.82 -29.54 -10.71
N GLU A 265 14.90 -28.35 -10.11
CA GLU A 265 14.74 -28.21 -8.66
C GLU A 265 13.32 -28.62 -8.24
N ASP A 266 13.23 -29.43 -7.19
CA ASP A 266 11.95 -29.93 -6.68
C ASP A 266 11.38 -29.05 -5.57
N PHE A 267 10.10 -29.26 -5.27
CA PHE A 267 9.40 -28.51 -4.23
C PHE A 267 10.06 -28.65 -2.85
N GLU A 268 10.55 -29.84 -2.52
CA GLU A 268 11.18 -30.09 -1.22
C GLU A 268 12.47 -29.27 -1.06
N THR A 269 13.26 -29.13 -2.12
CA THR A 269 14.45 -28.28 -2.14
C THR A 269 14.08 -26.81 -1.96
N CYS A 270 13.03 -26.32 -2.64
CA CYS A 270 12.52 -24.96 -2.42
C CYS A 270 12.04 -24.72 -0.98
N LEU A 271 11.36 -25.70 -0.36
CA LEU A 271 10.97 -25.60 1.05
C LEU A 271 12.17 -25.58 2.00
N LYS A 272 13.20 -26.40 1.75
CA LYS A 272 14.47 -26.38 2.50
C LYS A 272 15.17 -25.02 2.36
N ASN A 273 15.17 -24.44 1.17
CA ASN A 273 15.69 -23.10 0.92
C ASN A 273 14.93 -22.03 1.72
N LEU A 274 13.59 -22.12 1.75
CA LEU A 274 12.74 -21.24 2.56
C LEU A 274 13.07 -21.36 4.05
N ILE A 275 13.17 -22.57 4.58
CA ILE A 275 13.56 -22.82 5.98
C ILE A 275 14.93 -22.18 6.27
N GLN A 276 15.91 -22.39 5.40
CA GLN A 276 17.24 -21.80 5.58
C GLN A 276 17.19 -20.26 5.56
N SER A 277 16.38 -19.67 4.70
CA SER A 277 16.14 -18.22 4.63
C SER A 277 15.51 -17.70 5.92
N LEU A 278 14.49 -18.40 6.44
CA LEU A 278 13.82 -18.09 7.71
C LEU A 278 14.79 -18.17 8.89
N GLU A 279 15.66 -19.19 8.96
CA GLU A 279 16.68 -19.31 10.01
C GLU A 279 17.68 -18.15 9.96
N ASN A 280 18.10 -17.75 8.76
CA ASN A 280 19.03 -16.64 8.58
C ASN A 280 18.38 -15.31 8.95
N ALA A 281 17.10 -15.12 8.62
CA ALA A 281 16.32 -13.95 9.03
C ALA A 281 16.17 -13.89 10.56
N LYS A 282 15.91 -15.03 11.22
CA LYS A 282 15.84 -15.13 12.68
C LYS A 282 17.16 -14.74 13.34
N LYS A 283 18.29 -15.31 12.91
CA LYS A 283 19.63 -14.97 13.42
C LYS A 283 19.95 -13.47 13.25
N LYS A 284 19.59 -12.89 12.11
CA LYS A 284 19.76 -11.45 11.84
C LYS A 284 18.88 -10.59 12.75
N ALA A 285 17.64 -10.99 13.00
CA ALA A 285 16.72 -10.28 13.88
C ALA A 285 17.21 -10.30 15.34
N GLU A 286 17.66 -11.46 15.83
CA GLU A 286 18.25 -11.61 17.16
C GLU A 286 19.52 -10.77 17.33
N LYS A 287 20.39 -10.73 16.30
CA LYS A 287 21.59 -9.88 16.33
C LYS A 287 21.23 -8.39 16.40
N LYS A 288 20.29 -7.93 15.57
CA LYS A 288 19.82 -6.53 15.59
C LYS A 288 19.14 -6.16 16.91
N ALA A 289 18.44 -7.09 17.55
CA ALA A 289 17.83 -6.86 18.85
C ALA A 289 18.90 -6.66 19.93
N LYS A 290 19.96 -7.46 19.93
CA LYS A 290 21.10 -7.29 20.85
C LYS A 290 21.83 -5.96 20.63
N GLU A 291 22.13 -5.64 19.37
CA GLU A 291 22.78 -4.36 19.01
C GLU A 291 21.92 -3.15 19.46
N LYS A 292 20.59 -3.20 19.32
CA LYS A 292 19.70 -2.13 19.81
C LYS A 292 19.70 -1.97 21.33
N VAL A 293 19.71 -3.07 22.08
CA VAL A 293 19.74 -3.02 23.56
C VAL A 293 21.07 -2.44 24.02
N GLU A 294 22.18 -2.84 23.41
CA GLU A 294 23.51 -2.27 23.69
C GLU A 294 23.56 -0.77 23.37
N ASP A 295 22.97 -0.33 22.24
CA ASP A 295 22.87 1.09 21.88
C ASP A 295 21.99 1.89 22.85
N GLU A 296 20.85 1.35 23.28
CA GLU A 296 19.95 2.00 24.26
C GLU A 296 20.61 2.10 25.64
N GLU A 297 21.29 1.05 26.11
CA GLU A 297 22.06 1.07 27.35
C GLU A 297 23.23 2.07 27.31
N ALA A 298 23.92 2.18 26.16
CA ALA A 298 24.97 3.17 25.96
C ALA A 298 24.42 4.60 25.98
N GLN A 299 23.25 4.85 25.36
CA GLN A 299 22.59 6.16 25.38
C GLN A 299 22.13 6.55 26.79
N LEU A 300 21.58 5.62 27.55
CA LEU A 300 21.17 5.84 28.95
C LEU A 300 22.36 6.21 29.83
N LYS A 301 23.49 5.50 29.72
CA LYS A 301 24.73 5.85 30.45
C LYS A 301 25.24 7.24 30.11
N VAL A 302 25.20 7.63 28.83
CA VAL A 302 25.60 8.99 28.40
C VAL A 302 24.64 10.06 28.93
N GLU A 303 23.35 9.76 29.07
CA GLU A 303 22.39 10.68 29.70
C GLU A 303 22.56 10.77 31.22
N GLU A 304 22.86 9.66 31.90
CA GLU A 304 23.16 9.62 33.34
C GLU A 304 24.44 10.41 33.66
N ASP A 305 25.53 10.19 32.91
CA ASP A 305 26.79 10.93 33.07
C ASP A 305 26.58 12.44 32.88
N LYS A 306 25.75 12.85 31.91
CA LYS A 306 25.40 14.28 31.69
C LYS A 306 24.59 14.87 32.84
N GLN A 307 23.69 14.10 33.45
CA GLN A 307 22.90 14.54 34.61
C GLN A 307 23.76 14.65 35.87
N GLU A 308 24.75 13.77 36.04
CA GLU A 308 25.68 13.80 37.16
C GLU A 308 26.64 15.01 37.03
N PHE A 309 27.18 15.26 35.84
CA PHE A 309 28.03 16.43 35.55
C PHE A 309 27.30 17.77 35.76
N THR A 310 25.99 17.82 35.50
CA THR A 310 25.18 19.02 35.75
C THR A 310 24.78 19.20 37.21
N LYS A 311 24.69 18.12 38.00
CA LYS A 311 24.49 18.18 39.46
C LYS A 311 25.77 18.60 40.18
N GLU A 312 26.93 18.05 39.81
CA GLU A 312 28.22 18.43 40.41
C GLU A 312 28.54 19.91 40.18
N ASN A 313 28.35 20.42 38.96
CA ASN A 313 28.56 21.84 38.68
C ASN A 313 27.63 22.77 39.49
N LYS A 314 26.38 22.35 39.75
CA LYS A 314 25.46 23.11 40.61
C LYS A 314 25.89 23.11 42.08
N ASN A 315 26.41 21.99 42.58
CA ASN A 315 26.91 21.90 43.96
C ASN A 315 28.18 22.72 44.17
N VAL A 316 29.11 22.74 43.21
CA VAL A 316 30.32 23.57 43.27
C VAL A 316 29.99 25.07 43.26
N LEU A 317 29.00 25.50 42.47
CA LEU A 317 28.53 26.88 42.46
C LEU A 317 27.85 27.29 43.79
N SER A 318 27.19 26.36 44.49
CA SER A 318 26.55 26.65 45.79
C SER A 318 27.50 26.70 47.00
N LEU A 319 28.77 26.31 46.83
CA LEU A 319 29.81 26.35 47.86
C LEU A 319 30.70 27.60 47.78
N LEU A 320 30.47 28.44 46.76
CA LEU A 320 31.21 29.68 46.51
C LEU A 320 30.43 30.96 46.88
N ASP A 321 29.23 30.80 47.46
CA ASP A 321 28.42 31.86 48.09
C ASP A 321 28.41 31.68 49.63
#